data_AF-A0A831XSF5-F1
#
_entry.id   AF-A0A831XSF5-F1
#
_cell.length_a   1.000
_cell.length_b   1.000
_cell.length_c   1.000
_cell.angle_alpha   90.00
_cell.angle_beta   90.00
_cell.angle_gamma   90.00
#
_symmetry.space_group_name_H-M   'P 1'
#
loop_
_entity.id
_entity.type
_entity.pdbx_description
1 polymer ?
#
loop_
_entity_poly.entity_id
_entity_poly.type
_entity_poly.pdbx_seq_one_letter_code
_entity_poly.pdbx_strand_id
1 'polypeptide(L)'
;MKRTFEEAYSNIFSEAPNILSYILIIVILIDTIIKRTLLYIIFFLIFYAFFFFVGRRLWTRTGVFKVTSFALGLGALFDLLLGRPPLHYLLISSVIASSMSMSLHCRDGVYLAPVVLTPLYYLYVGDYPLAAVAAAYAVSMPLLRKYLAGRVKGSDALCMFSSFLYSSVSAEGMFDHVFKPLGVKDLGKIHLYLIEGRHLVVVSDFHPGPFRNVGGGILVEKLVARGLRGGYDVVFIHGVGSHERDPVSSDDVERIVSEVFRAASSMQAVDVLRGIRPRRIEVGDVRLTSYSLGVGPPLAIVSRVNSASDDVPLDVAQRVDPRGHVMVDAQNKFDGPLRWDDDDVASLQRALDDASRAEGCRDFKIGIGRADSSLVDPLRLELGAGGVAAVVTDCDGQKSLLLIFDGNNMDGSFYRELQDRLNGAYALVEAITTDTHASTGMGVGGGGYRVVGSGIRREELLKLVNRAVAAAESSLGARRGAYRVLEVEADVFGPNFAKIRSVVESYKRLGALTVVYLILAPLLFASLL
;
A
#
# COMPACT_ATOMS: atom_id res chain seq x y z
N MET A 1 16.44 -5.02 -10.16
CA MET A 1 16.03 -3.78 -9.45
C MET A 1 16.30 -3.96 -7.96
N LYS A 2 16.61 -2.89 -7.22
CA LYS A 2 16.61 -2.90 -5.75
C LYS A 2 15.25 -2.33 -5.32
N ARG A 3 14.71 -2.78 -4.18
CA ARG A 3 13.46 -2.26 -3.55
C ARG A 3 13.69 -0.87 -2.92
N THR A 4 14.37 0.01 -3.67
CA THR A 4 14.80 1.35 -3.23
C THR A 4 13.63 2.25 -2.94
N PHE A 5 12.51 2.05 -3.65
CA PHE A 5 11.30 2.80 -3.47
C PHE A 5 10.66 2.52 -2.11
N GLU A 6 10.44 1.26 -1.78
CA GLU A 6 9.79 0.80 -0.55
C GLU A 6 10.65 1.13 0.67
N GLU A 7 11.98 0.94 0.56
CA GLU A 7 12.94 1.37 1.58
C GLU A 7 12.91 2.89 1.78
N ALA A 8 12.94 3.66 0.69
CA ALA A 8 12.87 5.12 0.77
C ALA A 8 11.54 5.55 1.40
N TYR A 9 10.42 5.01 0.91
CA TYR A 9 9.08 5.25 1.42
C TYR A 9 9.01 4.95 2.93
N SER A 10 9.46 3.78 3.38
CA SER A 10 9.39 3.42 4.80
C SER A 10 10.25 4.27 5.73
N ASN A 11 11.40 4.75 5.27
CA ASN A 11 12.20 5.68 6.07
C ASN A 11 11.49 7.03 6.27
N ILE A 12 10.58 7.38 5.36
CA ILE A 12 9.90 8.67 5.36
C ILE A 12 8.53 8.59 6.06
N PHE A 13 7.81 7.46 5.89
CA PHE A 13 6.40 7.32 6.24
C PHE A 13 6.10 6.35 7.38
N SER A 14 7.05 6.14 8.29
CA SER A 14 6.80 5.38 9.53
C SER A 14 5.54 5.88 10.25
N GLU A 15 4.82 5.02 10.98
CA GLU A 15 3.62 5.41 11.75
C GLU A 15 3.91 6.41 12.89
N ALA A 16 5.20 6.67 13.16
CA ALA A 16 5.65 7.53 14.25
C ALA A 16 4.98 8.91 14.29
N PRO A 17 4.77 9.65 13.17
CA PRO A 17 4.17 10.98 13.22
C PRO A 17 2.68 10.98 13.58
N ASN A 18 1.92 9.91 13.25
CA ASN A 18 0.51 9.76 13.64
C ASN A 18 0.38 9.57 15.16
N ILE A 19 1.14 8.65 15.74
CA ILE A 19 1.18 8.44 17.20
C ILE A 19 1.70 9.70 17.90
N LEU A 20 2.73 10.33 17.34
CA LEU A 20 3.31 11.56 17.87
C LEU A 20 2.30 12.70 17.91
N SER A 21 1.35 12.79 16.96
CA SER A 21 0.31 13.83 17.01
C SER A 21 -0.56 13.77 18.29
N TYR A 22 -0.87 12.56 18.77
CA TYR A 22 -1.61 12.35 20.03
C TYR A 22 -0.77 12.62 21.27
N ILE A 23 0.54 12.37 21.21
CA ILE A 23 1.46 12.73 22.29
C ILE A 23 1.62 14.26 22.36
N LEU A 24 1.73 14.90 21.20
CA LEU A 24 1.96 16.34 21.09
C LEU A 24 0.77 17.18 21.60
N ILE A 25 -0.47 16.71 21.48
CA ILE A 25 -1.60 17.40 22.14
C ILE A 25 -1.47 17.36 23.66
N ILE A 26 -0.97 16.27 24.25
CA ILE A 26 -0.72 16.19 25.69
C ILE A 26 0.38 17.20 26.09
N VAL A 27 1.43 17.34 25.28
CA VAL A 27 2.48 18.34 25.49
C VAL A 27 1.91 19.76 25.52
N ILE A 28 1.04 20.12 24.56
CA ILE A 28 0.36 21.42 24.51
C ILE A 28 -0.44 21.68 25.81
N LEU A 29 -1.16 20.68 26.32
CA LEU A 29 -1.92 20.79 27.56
C LEU A 29 -1.01 20.95 28.78
N ILE A 30 0.09 20.21 28.86
CA ILE A 30 1.10 20.33 29.92
C ILE A 30 1.70 21.75 29.93
N ASP A 31 2.10 22.26 28.77
CA ASP A 31 2.70 23.60 28.65
C ASP A 31 1.73 24.70 29.08
N THR A 32 0.45 24.57 28.72
CA THR A 32 -0.64 25.47 29.16
C THR A 32 -0.72 25.54 30.69
N ILE A 33 -0.62 24.40 31.36
CA ILE A 33 -0.70 24.29 32.83
C ILE A 33 0.57 24.82 33.49
N ILE A 34 1.74 24.37 33.05
CA ILE A 34 3.04 24.73 33.66
C ILE A 34 3.30 26.23 33.52
N LYS A 35 3.09 26.78 32.32
CA LYS A 35 3.34 28.20 32.03
C LYS A 35 2.16 29.10 32.39
N ARG A 36 1.06 28.52 32.89
CA ARG A 36 -0.16 29.23 33.32
C ARG A 36 -0.68 30.22 32.28
N THR A 37 -0.72 29.79 31.03
CA THR A 37 -1.09 30.64 29.89
C THR A 37 -2.06 29.92 28.97
N LEU A 38 -3.04 30.65 28.44
CA LEU A 38 -3.99 30.13 27.45
C LEU A 38 -3.47 30.29 26.01
N LEU A 39 -2.28 30.85 25.81
CA LEU A 39 -1.72 31.14 24.48
C LEU A 39 -1.64 29.90 23.59
N TYR A 40 -1.23 28.74 24.14
CA TYR A 40 -1.18 27.49 23.38
C TYR A 40 -2.56 27.03 22.91
N ILE A 41 -3.60 27.17 23.74
CA ILE A 41 -4.98 26.84 23.35
C ILE A 41 -5.48 27.80 22.27
N ILE A 42 -5.21 29.10 22.42
CA ILE A 42 -5.60 30.12 21.42
C ILE A 42 -4.93 29.82 20.07
N PHE A 43 -3.62 29.57 20.05
CA PHE A 43 -2.90 29.23 18.83
C PHE A 43 -3.32 27.89 18.25
N PHE A 44 -3.70 26.92 19.09
CA PHE A 44 -4.29 25.67 18.62
C PHE A 44 -5.58 25.94 17.86
N LEU A 45 -6.47 26.78 18.40
CA LEU A 45 -7.72 27.15 17.73
C LEU A 45 -7.47 27.94 16.44
N ILE A 46 -6.48 28.84 16.41
CA ILE A 46 -6.08 29.58 15.21
C ILE A 46 -5.59 28.62 14.12
N PHE A 47 -4.68 27.71 14.46
CA PHE A 47 -4.15 26.73 13.51
C PHE A 47 -5.23 25.75 13.07
N TYR A 48 -6.10 25.31 13.99
CA TYR A 48 -7.25 24.46 13.66
C TYR A 48 -8.19 25.16 12.67
N ALA A 49 -8.55 26.42 12.91
CA ALA A 49 -9.40 27.18 12.01
C ALA A 49 -8.75 27.39 10.64
N PHE A 50 -7.44 27.69 10.61
CA PHE A 50 -6.67 27.81 9.38
C PHE A 50 -6.68 26.50 8.58
N PHE A 51 -6.30 25.38 9.20
CA PHE A 51 -6.29 24.08 8.55
C PHE A 51 -7.70 23.60 8.16
N PHE A 52 -8.71 23.89 8.96
CA PHE A 52 -10.10 23.61 8.62
C PHE A 52 -10.56 24.40 7.38
N PHE A 53 -10.14 25.65 7.23
CA PHE A 53 -10.45 26.47 6.07
C PHE A 53 -9.68 26.02 4.82
N VAL A 54 -8.36 25.85 4.95
CA VAL A 54 -7.47 25.38 3.88
C VAL A 54 -7.88 23.98 3.40
N GLY A 55 -8.24 23.09 4.33
CA GLY A 55 -8.63 21.71 4.09
C GLY A 55 -10.13 21.44 4.00
N ARG A 56 -11.00 22.45 3.88
CA ARG A 56 -12.47 22.38 4.06
C ARG A 56 -13.20 21.30 3.22
N ARG A 57 -12.58 20.79 2.17
CA ARG A 57 -13.14 19.73 1.30
C ARG A 57 -12.38 18.39 1.36
N LEU A 58 -11.23 18.37 1.99
CA LEU A 58 -10.23 17.32 1.83
C LEU A 58 -9.83 16.68 3.16
N TRP A 59 -9.76 17.47 4.22
CA TRP A 59 -9.31 16.99 5.53
C TRP A 59 -10.50 16.65 6.40
N THR A 60 -10.46 15.45 6.99
CA THR A 60 -11.41 15.06 8.02
C THR A 60 -11.17 15.88 9.28
N ARG A 61 -12.18 15.99 10.15
CA ARG A 61 -12.03 16.70 11.44
C ARG A 61 -10.89 16.12 12.28
N THR A 62 -10.72 14.80 12.20
CA THR A 62 -9.61 14.07 12.84
C THR A 62 -8.27 14.42 12.19
N GLY A 63 -8.20 14.48 10.86
CA GLY A 63 -7.00 14.92 10.14
C GLY A 63 -6.56 16.34 10.50
N VAL A 64 -7.51 17.29 10.49
CA VAL A 64 -7.27 18.69 10.93
C VAL A 64 -6.71 18.68 12.36
N PHE A 65 -7.36 17.97 13.29
CA PHE A 65 -6.91 17.87 14.68
C PHE A 65 -5.47 17.34 14.81
N LYS A 66 -5.14 16.24 14.12
CA LYS A 66 -3.80 15.64 14.15
C LYS A 66 -2.74 16.59 13.62
N VAL A 67 -3.01 17.23 12.48
CA VAL A 67 -2.07 18.16 11.85
C VAL A 67 -1.87 19.43 12.69
N THR A 68 -2.93 19.98 13.28
CA THR A 68 -2.83 21.07 14.25
C THR A 68 -1.97 20.65 15.45
N SER A 69 -2.25 19.48 16.03
CA SER A 69 -1.53 18.96 17.19
C SER A 69 -0.05 18.75 16.89
N PHE A 70 0.26 18.21 15.72
CA PHE A 70 1.62 17.98 15.27
C PHE A 70 2.39 19.29 15.05
N ALA A 71 1.82 20.22 14.27
CA ALA A 71 2.48 21.47 13.93
C ALA A 71 2.73 22.34 15.17
N LEU A 72 1.71 22.58 15.99
CA LEU A 72 1.86 23.40 17.20
C LEU A 72 2.65 22.67 18.29
N GLY A 73 2.38 21.38 18.47
CA GLY A 73 2.95 20.63 19.58
C GLY A 73 4.46 20.40 19.46
N LEU A 74 5.03 20.40 18.25
CA LEU A 74 6.49 20.34 18.11
C LEU A 74 7.17 21.62 18.63
N GLY A 75 6.58 22.79 18.38
CA GLY A 75 7.04 24.06 18.96
C GLY A 75 6.90 24.06 20.48
N ALA A 76 5.72 23.64 20.99
CA ALA A 76 5.47 23.49 22.43
C ALA A 76 6.44 22.50 23.10
N LEU A 77 6.81 21.41 22.41
CA LEU A 77 7.78 20.46 22.94
C LEU A 77 9.15 21.10 23.17
N PHE A 78 9.66 21.88 22.22
CA PHE A 78 10.94 22.58 22.42
C PHE A 78 10.86 23.68 23.47
N ASP A 79 9.73 24.40 23.49
CA ASP A 79 9.38 25.38 24.50
C ASP A 79 9.43 24.78 25.92
N LEU A 80 8.92 23.56 26.09
CA LEU A 80 8.93 22.81 27.35
C LEU A 80 10.33 22.28 27.68
N LEU A 81 10.98 21.60 26.75
CA LEU A 81 12.27 20.93 26.96
C LEU A 81 13.42 21.91 27.25
N LEU A 82 13.38 23.09 26.62
CA LEU A 82 14.42 24.11 26.74
C LEU A 82 14.03 25.22 27.72
N GLY A 83 12.91 25.09 28.42
CA GLY A 83 12.45 26.04 29.43
C GLY A 83 12.22 27.45 28.89
N ARG A 84 11.82 27.58 27.62
CA ARG A 84 11.62 28.88 26.96
C ARG A 84 10.23 29.46 27.24
N PRO A 85 10.04 30.78 27.10
CA PRO A 85 8.73 31.41 27.24
C PRO A 85 7.66 30.81 26.31
N PRO A 86 6.36 31.04 26.59
CA PRO A 86 5.30 30.55 25.72
C PRO A 86 5.44 30.99 24.26
N LEU A 87 5.37 30.03 23.34
CA LEU A 87 5.43 30.24 21.89
C LEU A 87 6.75 30.84 21.40
N HIS A 88 7.85 30.64 22.13
CA HIS A 88 9.20 31.04 21.68
C HIS A 88 9.54 30.36 20.36
N TYR A 89 9.26 29.07 20.24
CA TYR A 89 9.47 28.28 19.03
C TYR A 89 8.29 28.28 18.03
N LEU A 90 7.40 29.29 18.06
CA LEU A 90 6.25 29.40 17.14
C LEU A 90 6.64 29.37 15.65
N LEU A 91 7.85 29.84 15.30
CA LEU A 91 8.36 29.76 13.93
C LEU A 91 8.42 28.31 13.42
N ILE A 92 8.85 27.35 14.24
CA ILE A 92 8.87 25.92 13.87
C ILE A 92 7.46 25.47 13.51
N SER A 93 6.49 25.78 14.38
CA SER A 93 5.08 25.44 14.17
C SER A 93 4.52 26.05 12.89
N SER A 94 4.88 27.31 12.62
CA SER A 94 4.38 28.05 11.45
C SER A 94 5.00 27.55 10.14
N VAL A 95 6.28 27.19 10.14
CA VAL A 95 6.97 26.60 8.98
C VAL A 95 6.41 25.21 8.66
N ILE A 96 6.17 24.38 9.67
CA ILE A 96 5.51 23.07 9.50
C ILE A 96 4.09 23.26 8.98
N ALA A 97 3.31 24.17 9.57
CA ALA A 97 1.93 24.41 9.14
C ALA A 97 1.85 24.95 7.70
N SER A 98 2.78 25.82 7.32
CA SER A 98 2.89 26.33 5.96
C SER A 98 3.29 25.23 4.98
N SER A 99 4.21 24.35 5.39
CA SER A 99 4.65 23.21 4.58
C SER A 99 3.52 22.21 4.37
N MET A 100 2.78 21.83 5.42
CA MET A 100 1.64 20.92 5.30
C MET A 100 0.49 21.55 4.50
N SER A 101 0.23 22.84 4.64
CA SER A 101 -0.82 23.54 3.87
C SER A 101 -0.44 23.73 2.40
N MET A 102 0.86 23.80 2.10
CA MET A 102 1.35 23.88 0.74
C MET A 102 0.83 22.70 -0.08
N SER A 103 0.72 21.50 0.49
CA SER A 103 0.19 20.30 -0.19
C SER A 103 -1.16 20.50 -0.89
N LEU A 104 -2.02 21.32 -0.31
CA LEU A 104 -3.38 21.54 -0.78
C LEU A 104 -3.51 22.70 -1.76
N HIS A 105 -2.72 23.74 -1.53
CA HIS A 105 -2.84 25.03 -2.21
C HIS A 105 -1.51 25.44 -2.81
N CYS A 106 -0.82 24.53 -3.49
CA CYS A 106 0.48 24.82 -4.10
C CYS A 106 0.44 26.03 -5.04
N ARG A 107 -0.70 26.30 -5.69
CA ARG A 107 -0.83 27.43 -6.62
C ARG A 107 -1.22 28.75 -5.95
N ASP A 108 -1.79 28.70 -4.74
CA ASP A 108 -2.31 29.87 -4.06
C ASP A 108 -1.38 30.26 -2.90
N GLY A 109 -1.18 31.57 -2.66
CA GLY A 109 -0.29 32.04 -1.58
C GLY A 109 -0.79 31.76 -0.15
N VAL A 110 -1.97 31.13 0.00
CA VAL A 110 -2.65 30.89 1.29
C VAL A 110 -1.79 30.05 2.23
N TYR A 111 -0.98 29.12 1.72
CA TYR A 111 -0.11 28.30 2.55
C TYR A 111 0.96 29.11 3.30
N LEU A 112 1.28 30.33 2.87
CA LEU A 112 2.25 31.20 3.54
C LEU A 112 1.66 31.93 4.75
N ALA A 113 0.34 31.89 4.96
CA ALA A 113 -0.31 32.65 6.03
C ALA A 113 0.32 32.43 7.42
N PRO A 114 0.63 31.19 7.87
CA PRO A 114 1.25 30.98 9.17
C PRO A 114 2.60 31.68 9.29
N VAL A 115 3.52 31.51 8.33
CA VAL A 115 4.86 32.13 8.35
C VAL A 115 4.84 33.64 8.14
N VAL A 116 3.83 34.19 7.47
CA VAL A 116 3.66 35.64 7.29
C VAL A 116 3.12 36.31 8.56
N LEU A 117 2.32 35.59 9.36
CA LEU A 117 1.74 36.10 10.60
C LEU A 117 2.68 35.96 11.81
N THR A 118 3.61 34.99 11.81
CA THR A 118 4.57 34.79 12.90
C THR A 118 5.40 36.03 13.27
N PRO A 119 5.94 36.81 12.32
CA PRO A 119 6.70 38.02 12.64
C PRO A 119 5.88 39.04 13.45
N LEU A 120 4.57 39.16 13.17
CA LEU A 120 3.69 40.08 13.88
C LEU A 120 3.53 39.69 15.35
N TYR A 121 3.47 38.38 15.64
CA TYR A 121 3.47 37.88 17.02
C TYR A 121 4.78 38.23 17.74
N TYR A 122 5.93 37.98 17.10
CA TYR A 122 7.22 38.30 17.70
C TYR A 122 7.41 39.80 17.93
N LEU A 123 6.94 40.66 17.01
CA LEU A 123 6.91 42.11 17.23
C LEU A 123 6.02 42.50 18.41
N TYR A 124 4.85 41.86 18.56
CA TYR A 124 3.92 42.12 19.67
C TYR A 124 4.53 41.78 21.04
N VAL A 125 5.31 40.69 21.13
CA VAL A 125 6.00 40.30 22.38
C VAL A 125 7.36 40.99 22.57
N GLY A 126 7.79 41.83 21.62
CA GLY A 126 9.03 42.61 21.69
C GLY A 126 10.30 41.84 21.29
N ASP A 127 10.18 40.68 20.65
CA ASP A 127 11.30 39.87 20.18
C ASP A 127 11.66 40.22 18.72
N TYR A 128 12.36 41.34 18.55
CA TYR A 128 12.77 41.83 17.23
C TYR A 128 13.71 40.88 16.47
N PRO A 129 14.69 40.21 17.12
CA PRO A 129 15.53 39.22 16.44
C PRO A 129 14.71 38.06 15.85
N LEU A 130 13.80 37.44 16.62
CA LEU A 130 12.93 36.38 16.10
C LEU A 130 11.97 36.89 15.03
N ALA A 131 11.46 38.10 15.16
CA ALA A 131 10.62 38.72 14.13
C ALA A 131 11.36 38.83 12.78
N ALA A 132 12.63 39.24 12.80
CA ALA A 132 13.45 39.34 11.60
C ALA A 132 13.72 37.96 10.97
N VAL A 133 14.03 36.94 11.78
CA VAL A 133 14.21 35.56 11.31
C VAL A 133 12.92 35.03 10.70
N ALA A 134 11.77 35.21 11.37
CA ALA A 134 10.48 34.77 10.87
C ALA A 134 10.12 35.43 9.53
N ALA A 135 10.41 36.73 9.37
CA ALA A 135 10.20 37.45 8.11
C ALA A 135 11.10 36.89 6.99
N ALA A 136 12.34 36.51 7.30
CA ALA A 136 13.22 35.84 6.34
C ALA A 136 12.69 34.45 5.93
N TYR A 137 12.01 33.72 6.81
CA TYR A 137 11.34 32.46 6.46
C TYR A 137 10.17 32.66 5.50
N ALA A 138 9.35 33.70 5.70
CA ALA A 138 8.25 34.03 4.80
C ALA A 138 8.74 34.30 3.35
N VAL A 139 9.94 34.89 3.20
CA VAL A 139 10.57 35.16 1.89
C VAL A 139 11.31 33.93 1.34
N SER A 140 12.02 33.19 2.20
CA SER A 140 12.83 32.05 1.75
C SER A 140 12.00 30.83 1.33
N MET A 141 10.80 30.64 1.90
CA MET A 141 9.97 29.47 1.60
C MET A 141 9.53 29.40 0.12
N PRO A 142 9.03 30.48 -0.52
CA PRO A 142 8.80 30.52 -1.96
C PRO A 142 10.07 30.34 -2.82
N LEU A 143 11.22 30.83 -2.36
CA LEU A 143 12.49 30.71 -3.08
C LEU A 143 13.02 29.28 -3.06
N LEU A 144 13.01 28.65 -1.88
CA LEU A 144 13.29 27.22 -1.72
C LEU A 144 12.36 26.40 -2.60
N ARG A 145 11.09 26.82 -2.70
CA ARG A 145 10.14 26.21 -3.60
C ARG A 145 10.55 26.22 -5.05
N LYS A 146 10.84 27.39 -5.57
CA LYS A 146 11.30 27.55 -6.95
C LYS A 146 12.60 26.78 -7.21
N TYR A 147 13.51 26.77 -6.24
CA TYR A 147 14.78 26.04 -6.33
C TYR A 147 14.57 24.52 -6.43
N LEU A 148 13.76 23.93 -5.54
CA LEU A 148 13.51 22.48 -5.54
C LEU A 148 12.68 22.04 -6.74
N ALA A 149 11.70 22.85 -7.18
CA ALA A 149 10.95 22.60 -8.41
C ALA A 149 11.86 22.56 -9.65
N GLY A 150 12.93 23.36 -9.69
CA GLY A 150 13.91 23.34 -10.79
C GLY A 150 14.87 22.15 -10.78
N ARG A 151 14.96 21.40 -9.67
CA ARG A 151 15.90 20.27 -9.49
C ARG A 151 15.27 18.91 -9.74
N VAL A 152 13.95 18.81 -9.79
CA VAL A 152 13.22 17.57 -9.98
C VAL A 152 12.41 17.65 -11.27
N LYS A 153 12.67 16.75 -12.23
CA LYS A 153 11.93 16.70 -13.50
C LYS A 153 10.54 16.11 -13.25
N GLY A 154 9.51 16.94 -13.31
CA GLY A 154 8.13 16.55 -13.02
C GLY A 154 7.45 17.63 -12.19
N SER A 155 6.13 17.61 -12.11
CA SER A 155 5.32 18.56 -11.33
C SER A 155 5.88 18.85 -9.93
N ASP A 156 5.66 20.08 -9.47
CA ASP A 156 6.15 20.71 -8.23
C ASP A 156 6.53 19.72 -7.10
N ALA A 157 7.79 19.31 -7.05
CA ALA A 157 8.27 18.26 -6.15
C ALA A 157 8.05 18.57 -4.67
N LEU A 158 8.02 19.85 -4.30
CA LEU A 158 7.66 20.27 -2.95
C LEU A 158 6.17 20.14 -2.66
N CYS A 159 5.32 20.30 -3.67
CA CYS A 159 3.89 20.04 -3.54
C CYS A 159 3.63 18.57 -3.21
N MET A 160 4.26 17.67 -3.97
CA MET A 160 4.20 16.23 -3.71
C MET A 160 4.79 15.90 -2.34
N PHE A 161 5.93 16.50 -2.00
CA PHE A 161 6.57 16.34 -0.69
C PHE A 161 5.71 16.81 0.49
N SER A 162 5.09 17.97 0.40
CA SER A 162 4.19 18.46 1.44
C SER A 162 3.00 17.53 1.65
N SER A 163 2.54 16.91 0.58
CA SER A 163 1.45 15.92 0.63
C SER A 163 1.87 14.63 1.33
N PHE A 164 3.09 14.20 1.03
CA PHE A 164 3.79 13.14 1.73
C PHE A 164 3.91 13.46 3.25
N LEU A 165 4.34 14.67 3.65
CA LEU A 165 4.44 15.07 5.07
C LEU A 165 3.10 15.09 5.80
N TYR A 166 2.04 15.58 5.15
CA TYR A 166 0.72 15.51 5.76
C TYR A 166 0.32 14.06 6.00
N SER A 167 0.54 13.17 5.02
CA SER A 167 0.07 11.80 5.12
C SER A 167 0.77 10.98 6.21
N SER A 168 2.00 11.31 6.57
CA SER A 168 2.66 10.66 7.70
C SER A 168 1.97 10.98 9.03
N VAL A 169 1.31 12.14 9.13
CA VAL A 169 0.54 12.59 10.31
C VAL A 169 -0.93 12.18 10.22
N SER A 170 -1.55 12.26 9.03
CA SER A 170 -2.93 11.85 8.78
C SER A 170 -3.04 11.13 7.45
N ALA A 171 -3.21 9.80 7.48
CA ALA A 171 -3.28 8.96 6.28
C ALA A 171 -4.58 9.11 5.46
N GLU A 172 -5.50 10.01 5.84
CA GLU A 172 -6.85 10.07 5.28
C GLU A 172 -6.96 11.07 4.11
N GLY A 173 -7.33 10.55 2.93
CA GLY A 173 -8.00 11.31 1.84
C GLY A 173 -7.18 12.26 0.99
N MET A 174 -5.90 12.49 1.32
CA MET A 174 -5.09 13.53 0.65
C MET A 174 -4.36 13.09 -0.61
N PHE A 175 -3.98 11.81 -0.68
CA PHE A 175 -3.16 11.34 -1.79
C PHE A 175 -3.90 11.26 -3.11
N ASP A 176 -5.20 10.97 -3.08
CA ASP A 176 -6.04 10.97 -4.27
C ASP A 176 -5.93 12.30 -5.02
N HIS A 177 -5.88 13.45 -4.33
CA HIS A 177 -5.78 14.75 -4.99
C HIS A 177 -4.43 15.03 -5.64
N VAL A 178 -3.37 14.42 -5.12
CA VAL A 178 -1.99 14.67 -5.52
C VAL A 178 -1.57 13.73 -6.65
N PHE A 179 -2.05 12.49 -6.59
CA PHE A 179 -1.75 11.46 -7.57
C PHE A 179 -2.75 11.39 -8.72
N LYS A 180 -4.01 11.79 -8.55
CA LYS A 180 -5.01 11.79 -9.63
C LYS A 180 -4.58 12.60 -10.86
N PRO A 181 -3.93 13.77 -10.75
CA PRO A 181 -3.37 14.47 -11.92
C PRO A 181 -2.24 13.73 -12.64
N LEU A 182 -1.61 12.75 -11.98
CA LEU A 182 -0.57 11.88 -12.54
C LEU A 182 -1.14 10.60 -13.15
N GLY A 183 -2.42 10.31 -12.90
CA GLY A 183 -3.12 9.17 -13.45
C GLY A 183 -3.22 9.22 -14.97
N VAL A 184 -3.10 8.06 -15.57
CA VAL A 184 -3.44 7.81 -16.96
C VAL A 184 -4.56 6.79 -16.99
N LYS A 185 -5.55 7.02 -17.85
CA LYS A 185 -6.61 6.04 -18.06
C LYS A 185 -6.03 4.78 -18.66
N ASP A 186 -6.37 3.65 -18.06
CA ASP A 186 -6.01 2.33 -18.57
C ASP A 186 -7.17 1.35 -18.35
N LEU A 187 -7.19 0.30 -19.17
CA LEU A 187 -8.17 -0.76 -19.11
C LEU A 187 -7.55 -1.96 -18.40
N GLY A 188 -7.96 -2.18 -17.15
CA GLY A 188 -7.51 -3.31 -16.34
C GLY A 188 -8.42 -4.52 -16.54
N LYS A 189 -7.81 -5.70 -16.71
CA LYS A 189 -8.54 -6.96 -16.80
C LYS A 189 -8.74 -7.55 -15.42
N ILE A 190 -9.95 -8.05 -15.16
CA ILE A 190 -10.31 -8.73 -13.91
C ILE A 190 -11.04 -10.03 -14.26
N HIS A 191 -10.53 -11.14 -13.74
CA HIS A 191 -11.14 -12.46 -13.87
C HIS A 191 -11.90 -12.80 -12.59
N LEU A 192 -13.18 -13.12 -12.73
CA LEU A 192 -14.05 -13.50 -11.64
C LEU A 192 -14.39 -14.98 -11.74
N TYR A 193 -14.05 -15.74 -10.69
CA TYR A 193 -14.45 -17.13 -10.52
C TYR A 193 -15.40 -17.19 -9.33
N LEU A 194 -16.66 -17.53 -9.58
CA LEU A 194 -17.69 -17.65 -8.57
C LEU A 194 -18.02 -19.13 -8.33
N ILE A 195 -17.73 -19.64 -7.14
CA ILE A 195 -17.96 -21.04 -6.75
C ILE A 195 -19.07 -21.09 -5.70
N GLU A 196 -20.04 -21.99 -5.91
CA GLU A 196 -21.25 -22.15 -5.07
C GLU A 196 -22.03 -20.86 -4.82
N GLY A 197 -21.93 -19.89 -5.72
CA GLY A 197 -22.60 -18.58 -5.60
C GLY A 197 -22.12 -17.72 -4.43
N ARG A 198 -21.06 -18.12 -3.71
CA ARG A 198 -20.58 -17.46 -2.49
C ARG A 198 -19.08 -17.20 -2.49
N HIS A 199 -18.26 -18.14 -2.95
CA HIS A 199 -16.81 -17.96 -2.95
C HIS A 199 -16.40 -17.24 -4.23
N LEU A 200 -15.90 -16.01 -4.11
CA LEU A 200 -15.52 -15.16 -5.23
C LEU A 200 -14.00 -15.02 -5.26
N VAL A 201 -13.35 -15.72 -6.19
CA VAL A 201 -11.93 -15.51 -6.48
C VAL A 201 -11.81 -14.42 -7.54
N VAL A 202 -11.09 -13.35 -7.20
CA VAL A 202 -10.85 -12.18 -8.04
C VAL A 202 -9.38 -12.19 -8.42
N VAL A 203 -9.06 -12.46 -9.69
CA VAL A 203 -7.71 -12.26 -10.24
C VAL A 203 -7.69 -10.95 -10.99
N SER A 204 -6.79 -10.04 -10.66
CA SER A 204 -6.81 -8.66 -11.18
C SER A 204 -5.44 -8.21 -11.62
N ASP A 205 -5.36 -7.60 -12.81
CA ASP A 205 -4.15 -6.91 -13.25
C ASP A 205 -3.95 -5.56 -12.55
N PHE A 206 -4.98 -5.01 -11.88
CA PHE A 206 -4.80 -3.84 -11.02
C PHE A 206 -3.98 -4.22 -9.80
N HIS A 207 -2.87 -3.52 -9.63
CA HIS A 207 -1.88 -3.80 -8.61
C HIS A 207 -2.26 -3.13 -7.26
N PRO A 208 -2.21 -3.84 -6.12
CA PRO A 208 -2.66 -3.33 -4.84
C PRO A 208 -1.59 -2.54 -4.05
N GLY A 209 -0.89 -1.60 -4.70
CA GLY A 209 0.25 -0.92 -4.08
C GLY A 209 0.78 0.32 -4.81
N PRO A 210 2.04 0.71 -4.56
CA PRO A 210 2.83 0.39 -3.37
C PRO A 210 2.48 1.26 -2.16
N PHE A 211 1.51 2.17 -2.29
CA PHE A 211 1.29 3.27 -1.35
C PHE A 211 0.28 2.97 -0.24
N ARG A 212 0.44 1.91 0.55
CA ARG A 212 -0.33 1.63 1.78
C ARG A 212 -1.85 1.97 1.75
N ASN A 213 -2.22 3.19 2.17
CA ASN A 213 -3.61 3.63 2.30
C ASN A 213 -4.09 4.47 1.09
N VAL A 214 -3.40 4.41 -0.04
CA VAL A 214 -3.62 5.24 -1.21
C VAL A 214 -3.93 4.37 -2.40
N GLY A 215 -4.97 4.76 -3.16
CA GLY A 215 -5.26 4.13 -4.44
C GLY A 215 -5.25 2.61 -4.32
N GLY A 216 -4.47 1.94 -5.17
CA GLY A 216 -4.31 0.48 -5.17
C GLY A 216 -4.07 -0.16 -3.81
N GLY A 217 -3.35 0.50 -2.88
CA GLY A 217 -3.03 -0.04 -1.57
C GLY A 217 -4.24 -0.46 -0.71
N ILE A 218 -5.42 0.09 -0.97
CA ILE A 218 -6.68 -0.26 -0.27
C ILE A 218 -7.56 -1.25 -1.05
N LEU A 219 -7.15 -1.69 -2.25
CA LEU A 219 -7.97 -2.51 -3.15
C LEU A 219 -8.42 -3.81 -2.51
N VAL A 220 -7.49 -4.58 -1.94
CA VAL A 220 -7.79 -5.89 -1.34
C VAL A 220 -8.71 -5.73 -0.13
N GLU A 221 -8.43 -4.75 0.74
CA GLU A 221 -9.29 -4.46 1.90
C GLU A 221 -10.72 -4.12 1.48
N LYS A 222 -10.89 -3.27 0.47
CA LYS A 222 -12.20 -2.84 -0.03
C LYS A 222 -12.98 -3.99 -0.65
N LEU A 223 -12.32 -4.83 -1.45
CA LEU A 223 -12.93 -6.03 -2.04
C LEU A 223 -13.41 -7.00 -0.95
N VAL A 224 -12.56 -7.32 0.03
CA VAL A 224 -12.91 -8.22 1.14
C VAL A 224 -14.06 -7.65 1.97
N ALA A 225 -13.98 -6.37 2.38
CA ALA A 225 -15.01 -5.75 3.21
C ALA A 225 -16.37 -5.61 2.50
N ARG A 226 -16.37 -5.29 1.20
CA ARG A 226 -17.60 -5.21 0.40
C ARG A 226 -18.18 -6.60 0.12
N GLY A 227 -17.33 -7.60 -0.08
CA GLY A 227 -17.71 -8.99 -0.27
C GLY A 227 -18.42 -9.56 0.94
N LEU A 228 -17.79 -9.47 2.12
CA LEU A 228 -18.37 -9.97 3.37
C LEU A 228 -19.74 -9.34 3.67
N ARG A 229 -19.89 -8.02 3.44
CA ARG A 229 -21.20 -7.33 3.56
C ARG A 229 -22.23 -7.79 2.53
N GLY A 230 -21.78 -8.22 1.36
CA GLY A 230 -22.62 -8.72 0.27
C GLY A 230 -22.86 -10.24 0.31
N GLY A 231 -22.36 -10.94 1.33
CA GLY A 231 -22.49 -12.41 1.44
C GLY A 231 -21.49 -13.22 0.62
N TYR A 232 -20.43 -12.59 0.11
CA TYR A 232 -19.34 -13.27 -0.61
C TYR A 232 -18.13 -13.49 0.28
N ASP A 233 -17.52 -14.67 0.17
CA ASP A 233 -16.17 -14.92 0.67
C ASP A 233 -15.17 -14.62 -0.45
N VAL A 234 -14.50 -13.47 -0.35
CA VAL A 234 -13.62 -12.97 -1.41
C VAL A 234 -12.19 -13.41 -1.18
N VAL A 235 -11.56 -13.94 -2.23
CA VAL A 235 -10.13 -14.21 -2.30
C VAL A 235 -9.57 -13.38 -3.46
N PHE A 236 -8.62 -12.50 -3.18
CA PHE A 236 -7.91 -11.75 -4.20
C PHE A 236 -6.65 -12.51 -4.63
N ILE A 237 -6.30 -12.43 -5.91
CA ILE A 237 -5.06 -12.93 -6.47
C ILE A 237 -4.50 -11.84 -7.38
N HIS A 238 -3.23 -11.50 -7.18
CA HIS A 238 -2.54 -10.55 -8.04
C HIS A 238 -2.28 -11.18 -9.41
N GLY A 239 -2.74 -10.50 -10.47
CA GLY A 239 -2.49 -10.88 -11.86
C GLY A 239 -1.08 -10.47 -12.28
N VAL A 240 -0.91 -10.13 -13.56
CA VAL A 240 0.36 -9.61 -14.09
C VAL A 240 0.39 -8.08 -14.08
N GLY A 241 1.59 -7.53 -14.11
CA GLY A 241 1.85 -6.10 -14.16
C GLY A 241 2.34 -5.57 -12.83
N SER A 242 3.21 -4.57 -12.89
CA SER A 242 3.78 -3.93 -11.71
C SER A 242 3.03 -2.62 -11.39
N HIS A 243 3.70 -1.69 -10.72
CA HIS A 243 3.14 -0.42 -10.24
C HIS A 243 2.62 0.52 -11.34
N GLU A 244 2.89 0.25 -12.61
CA GLU A 244 2.19 0.92 -13.71
C GLU A 244 0.67 0.65 -13.68
N ARG A 245 0.22 -0.45 -13.07
CA ARG A 245 -1.19 -0.83 -12.93
C ARG A 245 -1.83 -0.39 -11.63
N ASP A 246 -1.12 0.32 -10.75
CA ASP A 246 -1.70 0.78 -9.49
C ASP A 246 -2.78 1.84 -9.76
N PRO A 247 -4.01 1.64 -9.28
CA PRO A 247 -5.01 2.71 -9.22
C PRO A 247 -4.49 3.91 -8.44
N VAL A 248 -4.68 5.13 -8.96
CA VAL A 248 -4.11 6.35 -8.35
C VAL A 248 -4.95 6.93 -7.22
N SER A 249 -6.22 6.54 -7.12
CA SER A 249 -7.16 7.13 -6.16
C SER A 249 -8.15 6.12 -5.58
N SER A 250 -8.71 6.43 -4.41
CA SER A 250 -9.77 5.64 -3.79
C SER A 250 -11.05 5.63 -4.61
N ASP A 251 -11.36 6.69 -5.37
CA ASP A 251 -12.49 6.72 -6.31
C ASP A 251 -12.34 5.64 -7.40
N ASP A 252 -11.13 5.46 -7.92
CA ASP A 252 -10.83 4.44 -8.94
C ASP A 252 -10.94 3.04 -8.34
N VAL A 253 -10.47 2.84 -7.11
CA VAL A 253 -10.67 1.58 -6.37
C VAL A 253 -12.15 1.30 -6.14
N GLU A 254 -12.94 2.28 -5.72
CA GLU A 254 -14.39 2.10 -5.53
C GLU A 254 -15.11 1.80 -6.85
N ARG A 255 -14.66 2.37 -7.97
CA ARG A 255 -15.15 2.02 -9.30
C ARG A 255 -14.86 0.55 -9.61
N ILE A 256 -13.61 0.11 -9.44
CA ILE A 256 -13.18 -1.28 -9.64
C ILE A 256 -14.02 -2.23 -8.76
N VAL A 257 -14.11 -1.96 -7.47
CA VAL A 257 -14.87 -2.76 -6.50
C VAL A 257 -16.35 -2.82 -6.89
N SER A 258 -16.95 -1.69 -7.27
CA SER A 258 -18.35 -1.63 -7.69
C SER A 258 -18.62 -2.48 -8.94
N GLU A 259 -17.72 -2.42 -9.92
CA GLU A 259 -17.80 -3.21 -11.15
C GLU A 259 -17.68 -4.72 -10.87
N VAL A 260 -16.76 -5.13 -10.00
CA VAL A 260 -16.60 -6.52 -9.55
C VAL A 260 -17.91 -7.04 -8.94
N PHE A 261 -18.51 -6.32 -8.01
CA PHE A 261 -19.73 -6.80 -7.34
C PHE A 261 -20.98 -6.69 -8.22
N ARG A 262 -21.05 -5.70 -9.11
CA ARG A 262 -22.11 -5.62 -10.12
C ARG A 262 -22.07 -6.86 -11.02
N ALA A 263 -20.88 -7.22 -11.50
CA ALA A 263 -20.70 -8.42 -12.30
C ALA A 263 -21.01 -9.70 -11.51
N ALA A 264 -20.44 -9.87 -10.31
CA ALA A 264 -20.64 -11.05 -9.48
C ALA A 264 -22.13 -11.28 -9.15
N SER A 265 -22.88 -10.23 -8.86
CA SER A 265 -24.33 -10.32 -8.56
C SER A 265 -25.19 -10.81 -9.72
N SER A 266 -24.69 -10.70 -10.95
CA SER A 266 -25.38 -11.14 -12.18
C SER A 266 -24.83 -12.46 -12.73
N MET A 267 -23.87 -13.09 -12.05
CA MET A 267 -23.35 -14.40 -12.41
C MET A 267 -24.26 -15.49 -11.84
N GLN A 268 -24.54 -16.51 -12.64
CA GLN A 268 -25.28 -17.70 -12.19
C GLN A 268 -24.35 -18.91 -12.22
N ALA A 269 -24.03 -19.45 -11.04
CA ALA A 269 -23.23 -20.66 -10.93
C ALA A 269 -24.01 -21.87 -11.46
N VAL A 270 -23.43 -22.59 -12.41
CA VAL A 270 -24.01 -23.76 -13.06
C VAL A 270 -23.15 -24.99 -12.81
N ASP A 271 -23.71 -26.19 -12.96
CA ASP A 271 -22.97 -27.45 -12.81
C ASP A 271 -22.00 -27.64 -13.99
N VAL A 272 -20.79 -27.10 -13.87
CA VAL A 272 -19.82 -27.06 -15.00
C VAL A 272 -18.38 -27.34 -14.58
N LEU A 273 -18.14 -27.84 -13.36
CA LEU A 273 -16.75 -27.96 -12.91
C LEU A 273 -15.97 -28.98 -13.74
N ARG A 274 -15.00 -28.50 -14.50
CA ARG A 274 -14.03 -29.26 -15.28
C ARG A 274 -12.65 -28.67 -14.99
N GLY A 275 -11.77 -29.51 -14.46
CA GLY A 275 -10.41 -29.11 -14.16
C GLY A 275 -9.38 -29.81 -15.03
N ILE A 276 -8.16 -29.31 -14.93
CA ILE A 276 -6.95 -30.01 -15.40
C ILE A 276 -6.14 -30.40 -14.17
N ARG A 277 -5.37 -31.48 -14.28
CA ARG A 277 -4.46 -31.89 -13.22
C ARG A 277 -3.39 -30.80 -13.01
N PRO A 278 -3.19 -30.31 -11.77
CA PRO A 278 -2.15 -29.33 -11.50
C PRO A 278 -0.76 -29.85 -11.86
N ARG A 279 0.09 -28.97 -12.41
CA ARG A 279 1.47 -29.30 -12.79
C ARG A 279 2.41 -28.19 -12.34
N ARG A 280 3.56 -28.58 -11.79
CA ARG A 280 4.70 -27.68 -11.56
C ARG A 280 5.73 -27.93 -12.66
N ILE A 281 6.12 -26.86 -13.34
CA ILE A 281 7.03 -26.88 -14.48
C ILE A 281 8.16 -25.91 -14.18
N GLU A 282 9.40 -26.38 -14.31
CA GLU A 282 10.60 -25.55 -14.13
C GLU A 282 11.39 -25.52 -15.42
N VAL A 283 11.61 -24.32 -15.94
CA VAL A 283 12.40 -24.08 -17.14
C VAL A 283 13.36 -22.93 -16.84
N GLY A 284 14.65 -23.23 -16.77
CA GLY A 284 15.64 -22.23 -16.37
C GLY A 284 15.34 -21.70 -14.96
N ASP A 285 15.20 -20.38 -14.84
CA ASP A 285 14.88 -19.72 -13.57
C ASP A 285 13.39 -19.49 -13.34
N VAL A 286 12.53 -19.85 -14.30
CA VAL A 286 11.07 -19.74 -14.20
C VAL A 286 10.48 -21.03 -13.64
N ARG A 287 9.65 -20.89 -12.61
CA ARG A 287 8.79 -21.95 -12.09
C ARG A 287 7.34 -21.57 -12.35
N LEU A 288 6.60 -22.39 -13.07
CA LEU A 288 5.18 -22.19 -13.35
C LEU A 288 4.37 -23.32 -12.73
N THR A 289 3.36 -22.96 -11.95
CA THR A 289 2.36 -23.91 -11.43
C THR A 289 1.03 -23.67 -12.16
N SER A 290 0.59 -24.65 -12.95
CA SER A 290 -0.75 -24.64 -13.53
C SER A 290 -1.75 -25.16 -12.51
N TYR A 291 -2.82 -24.40 -12.24
CA TYR A 291 -3.80 -24.71 -11.21
C TYR A 291 -5.22 -24.36 -11.64
N SER A 292 -6.12 -25.33 -11.68
CA SER A 292 -7.51 -25.09 -12.10
C SER A 292 -8.41 -24.74 -10.92
N LEU A 293 -9.33 -23.78 -11.12
CA LEU A 293 -10.42 -23.49 -10.20
C LEU A 293 -11.72 -24.22 -10.57
N GLY A 294 -11.63 -25.15 -11.53
CA GLY A 294 -12.75 -25.95 -12.04
C GLY A 294 -13.70 -25.20 -12.97
N VAL A 295 -13.62 -23.88 -13.07
CA VAL A 295 -14.42 -23.09 -14.02
C VAL A 295 -13.54 -22.07 -14.70
N GLY A 296 -13.81 -21.77 -15.97
CA GLY A 296 -13.00 -20.82 -16.74
C GLY A 296 -11.59 -21.34 -17.02
N PRO A 297 -10.67 -20.45 -17.43
CA PRO A 297 -9.29 -20.80 -17.70
C PRO A 297 -8.53 -21.12 -16.41
N PRO A 298 -7.60 -22.10 -16.43
CA PRO A 298 -6.70 -22.38 -15.30
C PRO A 298 -5.74 -21.21 -15.05
N LEU A 299 -5.24 -21.13 -13.82
CA LEU A 299 -4.20 -20.19 -13.43
C LEU A 299 -2.83 -20.71 -13.88
N ALA A 300 -2.00 -19.82 -14.40
CA ALA A 300 -0.57 -20.02 -14.59
C ALA A 300 0.16 -19.18 -13.54
N ILE A 301 0.46 -19.78 -12.40
CA ILE A 301 1.11 -19.12 -11.27
C ILE A 301 2.62 -19.09 -11.53
N VAL A 302 3.15 -17.91 -11.78
CA VAL A 302 4.54 -17.66 -12.16
C VAL A 302 5.35 -17.31 -10.92
N SER A 303 6.37 -18.12 -10.66
CA SER A 303 7.35 -17.99 -9.58
C SER A 303 8.77 -18.12 -10.14
N ARG A 304 9.77 -18.02 -9.27
CA ARG A 304 11.19 -18.06 -9.63
C ARG A 304 11.94 -19.11 -8.81
N VAL A 305 12.93 -19.75 -9.43
CA VAL A 305 13.76 -20.79 -8.78
C VAL A 305 14.85 -20.13 -7.94
N ASN A 306 15.71 -19.31 -8.55
CA ASN A 306 16.84 -18.65 -7.92
C ASN A 306 16.57 -17.16 -7.67
N SER A 307 15.99 -16.46 -8.64
CA SER A 307 15.62 -15.04 -8.51
C SER A 307 14.49 -14.82 -7.51
N ALA A 308 14.29 -13.57 -7.11
CA ALA A 308 13.12 -13.20 -6.31
C ALA A 308 11.86 -13.32 -7.17
N SER A 309 10.80 -13.87 -6.58
CA SER A 309 9.46 -13.93 -7.15
C SER A 309 8.74 -12.64 -6.74
N ASP A 310 8.78 -11.68 -7.65
CA ASP A 310 8.14 -10.37 -7.56
C ASP A 310 7.19 -10.22 -8.76
N ASP A 311 6.81 -9.00 -9.15
CA ASP A 311 5.92 -8.78 -10.29
C ASP A 311 6.44 -9.41 -11.59
N VAL A 312 5.51 -9.93 -12.40
CA VAL A 312 5.72 -10.21 -13.82
C VAL A 312 5.37 -8.92 -14.57
N PRO A 313 6.37 -8.18 -15.10
CA PRO A 313 6.12 -6.91 -15.77
C PRO A 313 5.17 -7.05 -16.96
N LEU A 314 4.37 -6.02 -17.26
CA LEU A 314 3.45 -6.06 -18.39
C LEU A 314 4.15 -6.33 -19.72
N ASP A 315 5.37 -5.83 -19.93
CA ASP A 315 6.14 -6.08 -21.16
C ASP A 315 6.55 -7.54 -21.30
N VAL A 316 6.82 -8.23 -20.18
CA VAL A 316 7.06 -9.69 -20.17
C VAL A 316 5.77 -10.43 -20.51
N ALA A 317 4.67 -10.09 -19.83
CA ALA A 317 3.36 -10.72 -20.05
C ALA A 317 2.85 -10.55 -21.49
N GLN A 318 3.13 -9.41 -22.14
CA GLN A 318 2.74 -9.14 -23.52
C GLN A 318 3.59 -9.88 -24.56
N ARG A 319 4.78 -10.36 -24.19
CA ARG A 319 5.70 -11.08 -25.08
C ARG A 319 5.48 -12.59 -25.12
N VAL A 320 4.55 -13.10 -24.30
CA VAL A 320 4.21 -14.52 -24.24
C VAL A 320 2.74 -14.76 -24.61
N ASP A 321 2.46 -15.90 -25.23
CA ASP A 321 1.10 -16.41 -25.40
C ASP A 321 0.70 -17.18 -24.13
N PRO A 322 -0.32 -16.74 -23.38
CA PRO A 322 -0.73 -17.40 -22.14
C PRO A 322 -1.36 -18.79 -22.35
N ARG A 323 -1.55 -19.24 -23.60
CA ARG A 323 -2.10 -20.57 -23.93
C ARG A 323 -3.41 -20.88 -23.21
N GLY A 324 -4.29 -19.88 -23.15
CA GLY A 324 -5.58 -20.02 -22.48
C GLY A 324 -5.48 -20.17 -20.96
N HIS A 325 -4.40 -19.68 -20.33
CA HIS A 325 -4.31 -19.53 -18.88
C HIS A 325 -4.54 -18.07 -18.47
N VAL A 326 -4.92 -17.85 -17.21
CA VAL A 326 -4.79 -16.55 -16.55
C VAL A 326 -3.44 -16.53 -15.85
N MET A 327 -2.55 -15.62 -16.26
CA MET A 327 -1.25 -15.47 -15.61
C MET A 327 -1.40 -14.78 -14.25
N VAL A 328 -0.67 -15.29 -13.27
CA VAL A 328 -0.72 -14.85 -11.88
C VAL A 328 0.71 -14.75 -11.38
N ASP A 329 1.02 -13.68 -10.68
CA ASP A 329 2.33 -13.47 -10.09
C ASP A 329 2.33 -14.10 -8.70
N ALA A 330 3.26 -15.02 -8.44
CA ALA A 330 3.20 -15.79 -7.19
C ALA A 330 3.58 -14.96 -5.97
N GLN A 331 4.49 -14.00 -6.12
CA GLN A 331 4.95 -13.12 -5.04
C GLN A 331 5.31 -13.94 -3.77
N ASN A 332 6.04 -15.03 -3.96
CA ASN A 332 6.23 -16.08 -2.93
C ASN A 332 7.69 -16.32 -2.55
N LYS A 333 8.59 -15.43 -2.99
CA LYS A 333 10.01 -15.50 -2.69
C LYS A 333 10.63 -14.11 -2.71
N PHE A 334 10.97 -13.59 -1.54
CA PHE A 334 11.48 -12.23 -1.40
C PHE A 334 12.95 -12.08 -1.81
N ASP A 335 13.76 -13.12 -1.59
CA ASP A 335 15.21 -13.11 -1.78
C ASP A 335 15.64 -13.36 -3.23
N GLY A 336 16.71 -12.69 -3.65
CA GLY A 336 17.34 -12.87 -4.96
C GLY A 336 17.31 -11.61 -5.83
N PRO A 337 17.93 -11.67 -7.03
CA PRO A 337 17.88 -10.57 -7.98
C PRO A 337 16.46 -10.36 -8.52
N LEU A 338 16.06 -9.11 -8.69
CA LEU A 338 14.83 -8.73 -9.40
C LEU A 338 15.16 -8.46 -10.87
N ARG A 339 14.92 -9.42 -11.76
CA ARG A 339 15.18 -9.28 -13.20
C ARG A 339 14.30 -10.21 -14.03
N TRP A 340 13.99 -9.75 -15.23
CA TRP A 340 13.46 -10.53 -16.33
C TRP A 340 14.33 -10.24 -17.55
N ASP A 341 15.01 -11.26 -18.07
CA ASP A 341 15.75 -11.18 -19.32
C ASP A 341 15.06 -11.96 -20.44
N ASP A 342 15.59 -11.90 -21.65
CA ASP A 342 14.99 -12.56 -22.81
C ASP A 342 14.97 -14.10 -22.67
N ASP A 343 15.92 -14.68 -21.94
CA ASP A 343 15.96 -16.12 -21.65
C ASP A 343 14.85 -16.51 -20.65
N ASP A 344 14.57 -15.66 -19.66
CA ASP A 344 13.45 -15.83 -18.74
C ASP A 344 12.11 -15.77 -19.49
N VAL A 345 11.94 -14.82 -20.42
CA VAL A 345 10.72 -14.71 -21.26
C VAL A 345 10.54 -15.98 -22.12
N ALA A 346 11.61 -16.45 -22.76
CA ALA A 346 11.57 -17.69 -23.55
C ALA A 346 11.32 -18.94 -22.68
N SER A 347 11.79 -18.93 -21.42
CA SER A 347 11.53 -19.99 -20.45
C SER A 347 10.08 -20.00 -19.98
N LEU A 348 9.50 -18.82 -19.75
CA LEU A 348 8.08 -18.65 -19.44
C LEU A 348 7.20 -19.15 -20.58
N GLN A 349 7.49 -18.79 -21.84
CA GLN A 349 6.73 -19.30 -22.99
C GLN A 349 6.76 -20.84 -23.06
N ARG A 350 7.94 -21.45 -22.86
CA ARG A 350 8.06 -22.92 -22.85
C ARG A 350 7.29 -23.57 -21.71
N ALA A 351 7.28 -22.94 -20.53
CA ALA A 351 6.52 -23.42 -19.39
C ALA A 351 5.00 -23.33 -19.64
N LEU A 352 4.51 -22.26 -20.28
CA LEU A 352 3.12 -22.10 -20.70
C LEU A 352 2.72 -23.13 -21.78
N ASP A 353 3.60 -23.39 -22.74
CA ASP A 353 3.39 -24.42 -23.76
C ASP A 353 3.24 -25.81 -23.13
N ASP A 354 4.05 -26.14 -22.12
CA ASP A 354 3.93 -27.42 -21.40
C ASP A 354 2.68 -27.46 -20.50
N ALA A 355 2.35 -26.36 -19.81
CA ALA A 355 1.15 -26.26 -18.99
C ALA A 355 -0.13 -26.50 -19.81
N SER A 356 -0.17 -26.01 -21.05
CA SER A 356 -1.30 -26.20 -21.98
C SER A 356 -1.58 -27.65 -22.36
N ARG A 357 -0.63 -28.56 -22.08
CA ARG A 357 -0.74 -30.00 -22.35
C ARG A 357 -1.24 -30.79 -21.14
N ALA A 358 -1.62 -30.12 -20.05
CA ALA A 358 -2.14 -30.77 -18.86
C ALA A 358 -3.42 -31.56 -19.17
N GLU A 359 -3.50 -32.77 -18.61
CA GLU A 359 -4.64 -33.65 -18.80
C GLU A 359 -5.87 -33.16 -18.02
N GLY A 360 -7.05 -33.26 -18.64
CA GLY A 360 -8.32 -32.97 -17.99
C GLY A 360 -8.70 -34.04 -16.95
N CYS A 361 -9.38 -33.62 -15.89
CA CYS A 361 -9.90 -34.50 -14.85
C CYS A 361 -11.26 -35.09 -15.27
N ARG A 362 -11.54 -36.36 -14.94
CA ARG A 362 -12.88 -36.95 -15.16
C ARG A 362 -13.85 -36.55 -14.05
N ASP A 363 -13.38 -36.57 -12.81
CA ASP A 363 -14.06 -36.01 -11.64
C ASP A 363 -13.22 -34.86 -11.08
N PHE A 364 -13.86 -33.70 -10.88
CA PHE A 364 -13.21 -32.52 -10.31
C PHE A 364 -14.04 -31.95 -9.17
N LYS A 365 -13.41 -31.77 -8.01
CA LYS A 365 -14.02 -31.11 -6.85
C LYS A 365 -13.13 -29.98 -6.40
N ILE A 366 -13.76 -28.96 -5.85
CA ILE A 366 -13.08 -27.82 -5.25
C ILE A 366 -13.67 -27.56 -3.86
N GLY A 367 -12.83 -27.06 -2.97
CA GLY A 367 -13.20 -26.51 -1.67
C GLY A 367 -12.39 -25.25 -1.41
N ILE A 368 -13.01 -24.24 -0.82
CA ILE A 368 -12.39 -22.95 -0.54
C ILE A 368 -12.63 -22.59 0.93
N GLY A 369 -11.55 -22.30 1.65
CA GLY A 369 -11.57 -21.96 3.06
C GLY A 369 -10.78 -20.68 3.32
N ARG A 370 -11.13 -19.97 4.40
CA ARG A 370 -10.43 -18.76 4.83
C ARG A 370 -10.27 -18.74 6.34
N ALA A 371 -9.13 -18.25 6.80
CA ALA A 371 -8.83 -17.98 8.19
C ALA A 371 -8.56 -16.47 8.38
N ASP A 372 -9.29 -15.87 9.32
CA ASP A 372 -9.07 -14.50 9.73
C ASP A 372 -7.78 -14.36 10.56
N SER A 373 -7.01 -13.31 10.29
CA SER A 373 -5.71 -13.05 10.92
C SER A 373 -5.77 -12.04 12.08
N SER A 374 -6.94 -11.45 12.40
CA SER A 374 -7.04 -10.31 13.33
C SER A 374 -6.54 -10.59 14.74
N LEU A 375 -6.64 -11.85 15.21
CA LEU A 375 -6.12 -12.26 16.52
C LEU A 375 -4.61 -12.55 16.53
N VAL A 376 -4.04 -12.86 15.37
CA VAL A 376 -2.62 -13.23 15.21
C VAL A 376 -1.79 -12.00 14.83
N ASP A 377 -2.33 -11.12 14.00
CA ASP A 377 -1.72 -9.88 13.55
C ASP A 377 -2.70 -8.71 13.69
N PRO A 378 -3.01 -8.26 14.93
CA PRO A 378 -4.01 -7.22 15.18
C PRO A 378 -3.63 -5.86 14.59
N LEU A 379 -2.33 -5.63 14.37
CA LEU A 379 -1.81 -4.41 13.76
C LEU A 379 -1.66 -4.52 12.24
N ARG A 380 -1.95 -5.70 11.65
CA ARG A 380 -1.83 -5.98 10.21
C ARG A 380 -0.48 -5.57 9.63
N LEU A 381 0.60 -5.89 10.35
CA LEU A 381 1.96 -5.54 9.94
C LEU A 381 2.50 -6.48 8.87
N GLU A 382 1.96 -7.69 8.76
CA GLU A 382 2.41 -8.75 7.86
C GLU A 382 1.26 -9.34 7.03
N LEU A 383 0.07 -9.51 7.63
CA LEU A 383 -1.13 -9.99 6.94
C LEU A 383 -2.22 -8.90 6.85
N GLY A 384 -2.78 -8.71 5.66
CA GLY A 384 -3.90 -7.83 5.38
C GLY A 384 -5.27 -8.40 5.81
N ALA A 385 -6.34 -7.70 5.43
CA ALA A 385 -7.71 -7.99 5.83
C ALA A 385 -8.27 -9.32 5.29
N GLY A 386 -7.70 -9.84 4.21
CA GLY A 386 -8.03 -11.15 3.63
C GLY A 386 -7.58 -12.33 4.50
N GLY A 387 -6.54 -12.16 5.32
CA GLY A 387 -5.96 -13.23 6.13
C GLY A 387 -5.31 -14.32 5.28
N VAL A 388 -5.63 -15.59 5.56
CA VAL A 388 -5.11 -16.74 4.79
C VAL A 388 -6.28 -17.48 4.16
N ALA A 389 -6.23 -17.70 2.85
CA ALA A 389 -7.17 -18.56 2.13
C ALA A 389 -6.49 -19.84 1.65
N ALA A 390 -7.29 -20.90 1.52
CA ALA A 390 -6.87 -22.18 0.97
C ALA A 390 -7.88 -22.61 -0.09
N VAL A 391 -7.37 -23.06 -1.23
CA VAL A 391 -8.14 -23.73 -2.28
C VAL A 391 -7.63 -25.16 -2.36
N VAL A 392 -8.53 -26.12 -2.12
CA VAL A 392 -8.24 -27.54 -2.28
C VAL A 392 -8.97 -28.03 -3.52
N THR A 393 -8.26 -28.67 -4.43
CA THR A 393 -8.84 -29.32 -5.60
C THR A 393 -8.58 -30.81 -5.55
N ASP A 394 -9.57 -31.60 -5.90
CA ASP A 394 -9.46 -33.05 -6.11
C ASP A 394 -9.69 -33.34 -7.59
N CYS A 395 -8.68 -33.91 -8.25
CA CYS A 395 -8.71 -34.35 -9.64
C CYS A 395 -8.54 -35.87 -9.68
N ASP A 396 -9.61 -36.60 -9.95
CA ASP A 396 -9.62 -38.06 -10.02
C ASP A 396 -9.06 -38.77 -8.75
N GLY A 397 -9.34 -38.22 -7.56
CA GLY A 397 -8.90 -38.73 -6.26
C GLY A 397 -7.56 -38.15 -5.77
N GLN A 398 -6.90 -37.31 -6.58
CA GLN A 398 -5.63 -36.69 -6.25
C GLN A 398 -5.83 -35.25 -5.80
N LYS A 399 -5.59 -34.98 -4.51
CA LYS A 399 -5.73 -33.64 -3.93
C LYS A 399 -4.52 -32.76 -4.17
N SER A 400 -4.76 -31.47 -4.44
CA SER A 400 -3.75 -30.41 -4.54
C SER A 400 -4.21 -29.19 -3.77
N LEU A 401 -3.27 -28.38 -3.29
CA LEU A 401 -3.52 -27.25 -2.40
C LEU A 401 -2.87 -25.98 -2.94
N LEU A 402 -3.65 -24.91 -3.02
CA LEU A 402 -3.18 -23.54 -3.23
C LEU A 402 -3.46 -22.72 -1.97
N LEU A 403 -2.42 -22.16 -1.37
CA LEU A 403 -2.50 -21.22 -0.26
C LEU A 403 -2.36 -19.79 -0.79
N ILE A 404 -3.26 -18.91 -0.39
CA ILE A 404 -3.22 -17.48 -0.73
C ILE A 404 -3.12 -16.70 0.58
N PHE A 405 -2.01 -16.00 0.76
CA PHE A 405 -1.81 -15.12 1.91
C PHE A 405 -2.11 -13.68 1.49
N ASP A 406 -3.01 -13.01 2.21
CA ASP A 406 -3.16 -11.57 2.03
C ASP A 406 -1.95 -10.87 2.67
N GLY A 407 -0.88 -10.68 1.91
CA GLY A 407 0.41 -10.17 2.37
C GLY A 407 1.23 -9.66 1.19
N ASN A 408 2.33 -8.95 1.46
CA ASN A 408 3.29 -8.56 0.43
C ASN A 408 4.50 -9.48 0.49
N ASN A 409 4.69 -10.27 -0.56
CA ASN A 409 5.76 -11.24 -0.72
C ASN A 409 5.87 -12.26 0.43
N MET A 410 6.76 -13.25 0.30
CA MET A 410 6.94 -14.31 1.29
C MET A 410 8.41 -14.58 1.57
N ASP A 411 8.71 -14.85 2.84
CA ASP A 411 10.00 -15.38 3.24
C ASP A 411 10.25 -16.76 2.60
N GLY A 412 11.35 -16.90 1.87
CA GLY A 412 11.65 -18.12 1.13
C GLY A 412 11.81 -19.36 2.02
N SER A 413 12.17 -19.19 3.31
CA SER A 413 12.20 -20.31 4.25
C SER A 413 10.79 -20.76 4.65
N PHE A 414 9.85 -19.83 4.77
CA PHE A 414 8.45 -20.15 5.04
C PHE A 414 7.82 -20.90 3.88
N TYR A 415 8.04 -20.41 2.66
CA TYR A 415 7.59 -21.10 1.45
C TYR A 415 8.04 -22.57 1.44
N ARG A 416 9.33 -22.83 1.68
CA ARG A 416 9.87 -24.21 1.74
C ARG A 416 9.23 -25.04 2.85
N GLU A 417 9.06 -24.47 4.03
CA GLU A 417 8.42 -25.19 5.14
C GLU A 417 6.98 -25.59 4.83
N LEU A 418 6.21 -24.74 4.13
CA LEU A 418 4.87 -25.10 3.68
C LEU A 418 4.89 -26.28 2.71
N GLN A 419 5.82 -26.28 1.75
CA GLN A 419 6.01 -27.41 0.82
C GLN A 419 6.33 -28.69 1.60
N ASP A 420 7.35 -28.65 2.46
CA ASP A 420 7.85 -29.82 3.18
C ASP A 420 6.78 -30.44 4.09
N ARG A 421 5.98 -29.61 4.78
CA ARG A 421 4.93 -30.10 5.69
C ARG A 421 3.71 -30.67 4.98
N LEU A 422 3.37 -30.16 3.80
CA LEU A 422 2.07 -30.44 3.17
C LEU A 422 2.16 -31.38 1.95
N ASN A 423 3.34 -31.57 1.37
CA ASN A 423 3.56 -32.49 0.23
C ASN A 423 3.25 -33.96 0.56
N GLY A 424 3.19 -34.35 1.84
CA GLY A 424 2.75 -35.70 2.25
C GLY A 424 1.23 -35.91 2.15
N ALA A 425 0.44 -34.82 2.19
CA ALA A 425 -1.03 -34.86 2.17
C ALA A 425 -1.61 -34.44 0.81
N TYR A 426 -0.87 -33.61 0.06
CA TYR A 426 -1.27 -33.08 -1.24
C TYR A 426 -0.22 -33.41 -2.29
N ALA A 427 -0.67 -33.79 -3.48
CA ALA A 427 0.22 -34.09 -4.59
C ALA A 427 0.98 -32.87 -5.11
N LEU A 428 0.38 -31.69 -4.96
CA LEU A 428 0.99 -30.41 -5.26
C LEU A 428 0.53 -29.39 -4.23
N VAL A 429 1.48 -28.64 -3.69
CA VAL A 429 1.23 -27.51 -2.79
C VAL A 429 1.83 -26.28 -3.44
N GLU A 430 1.06 -25.20 -3.58
CA GLU A 430 1.56 -23.90 -4.02
C GLU A 430 1.14 -22.83 -3.02
N ALA A 431 1.97 -21.81 -2.85
CA ALA A 431 1.69 -20.69 -1.98
C ALA A 431 1.98 -19.39 -2.71
N ILE A 432 1.01 -18.48 -2.68
CA ILE A 432 1.09 -17.16 -3.29
C ILE A 432 0.72 -16.09 -2.29
N THR A 433 1.10 -14.85 -2.58
CA THR A 433 0.61 -13.69 -1.84
C THR A 433 -0.24 -12.78 -2.73
N THR A 434 -1.07 -11.95 -2.12
CA THR A 434 -1.90 -10.96 -2.83
C THR A 434 -1.13 -9.73 -3.28
N ASP A 435 0.15 -9.67 -2.92
CA ASP A 435 0.99 -8.48 -2.94
C ASP A 435 0.38 -7.24 -2.28
N THR A 436 -0.43 -7.45 -1.23
CA THR A 436 -1.10 -6.34 -0.54
C THR A 436 -0.07 -5.43 0.12
N HIS A 437 0.12 -4.22 -0.42
CA HIS A 437 1.01 -3.21 0.16
C HIS A 437 0.40 -2.50 1.38
N ALA A 438 -0.62 -3.09 2.00
CA ALA A 438 -1.35 -2.54 3.15
C ALA A 438 -0.47 -2.23 4.37
N SER A 439 0.74 -2.79 4.46
CA SER A 439 1.71 -2.51 5.52
C SER A 439 2.95 -1.74 5.09
N THR A 440 3.05 -1.35 3.81
CA THR A 440 4.21 -0.63 3.28
C THR A 440 4.43 0.68 4.03
N GLY A 441 5.65 0.86 4.52
CA GLY A 441 6.06 2.08 5.20
C GLY A 441 5.76 2.15 6.69
N MET A 442 5.21 1.11 7.33
CA MET A 442 4.98 1.11 8.79
C MET A 442 6.27 1.07 9.64
N GLY A 443 7.46 1.11 9.03
CA GLY A 443 8.73 1.35 9.74
C GLY A 443 9.29 0.14 10.49
N VAL A 444 8.77 -1.07 10.23
CA VAL A 444 9.21 -2.29 10.92
C VAL A 444 9.73 -3.30 9.90
N GLY A 445 10.99 -3.74 10.03
CA GLY A 445 11.54 -4.86 9.24
C GLY A 445 12.70 -4.56 8.28
N GLY A 446 13.23 -3.34 8.22
CA GLY A 446 14.46 -3.01 7.47
C GLY A 446 14.36 -2.99 5.94
N GLY A 447 13.42 -3.74 5.33
CA GLY A 447 13.16 -3.81 3.89
C GLY A 447 11.97 -2.98 3.38
N GLY A 448 11.41 -2.11 4.23
CA GLY A 448 10.27 -1.25 3.89
C GLY A 448 8.89 -1.77 4.34
N TYR A 449 8.77 -3.09 4.54
CA TYR A 449 7.60 -3.80 5.07
C TYR A 449 8.02 -5.20 5.60
N ARG A 450 7.09 -5.93 6.23
CA ARG A 450 7.29 -7.32 6.65
C ARG A 450 6.67 -8.27 5.64
N VAL A 451 7.47 -9.21 5.13
CA VAL A 451 6.98 -10.29 4.27
C VAL A 451 6.30 -11.39 5.08
N VAL A 452 5.44 -12.17 4.44
CA VAL A 452 4.78 -13.31 5.08
C VAL A 452 5.83 -14.31 5.57
N GLY A 453 5.76 -14.66 6.85
CA GLY A 453 6.68 -15.56 7.55
C GLY A 453 7.85 -14.87 8.27
N SER A 454 7.93 -13.53 8.29
CA SER A 454 9.07 -12.79 8.87
C SER A 454 8.87 -12.22 10.28
N GLY A 455 7.64 -11.91 10.68
CA GLY A 455 7.32 -11.28 11.97
C GLY A 455 6.38 -12.10 12.85
N ILE A 456 5.33 -12.68 12.28
CA ILE A 456 4.39 -13.55 12.98
C ILE A 456 5.12 -14.84 13.37
N ARG A 457 4.92 -15.31 14.62
CA ARG A 457 5.50 -16.59 15.07
C ARG A 457 5.03 -17.73 14.17
N ARG A 458 5.98 -18.59 13.81
CA ARG A 458 5.77 -19.66 12.82
C ARG A 458 4.60 -20.57 13.17
N GLU A 459 4.45 -20.91 14.45
CA GLU A 459 3.38 -21.78 14.94
C GLU A 459 2.01 -21.12 14.79
N GLU A 460 1.89 -19.80 14.99
CA GLU A 460 0.62 -19.09 14.80
C GLU A 460 0.24 -18.99 13.33
N LEU A 461 1.22 -18.75 12.45
CA LEU A 461 1.01 -18.72 11.01
C LEU A 461 0.56 -20.10 10.47
N LEU A 462 1.20 -21.17 10.94
CA LEU A 462 0.79 -22.54 10.62
C LEU A 462 -0.60 -22.90 11.17
N LYS A 463 -0.99 -22.38 12.34
CA LYS A 463 -2.38 -22.53 12.82
C LYS A 463 -3.39 -21.86 11.89
N LEU A 464 -3.09 -20.68 11.36
CA LEU A 464 -3.95 -20.01 10.37
C LEU A 464 -4.06 -20.85 9.09
N VAL A 465 -2.94 -21.36 8.58
CA VAL A 465 -2.92 -22.27 7.42
C VAL A 465 -3.79 -23.49 7.68
N ASN A 466 -3.61 -24.18 8.81
CA ASN A 466 -4.40 -25.36 9.15
C ASN A 466 -5.90 -25.07 9.26
N ARG A 467 -6.30 -23.90 9.79
CA ARG A 467 -7.70 -23.47 9.83
C ARG A 467 -8.26 -23.23 8.43
N ALA A 468 -7.52 -22.54 7.56
CA ALA A 468 -7.95 -22.28 6.18
C ALA A 468 -8.07 -23.59 5.40
N VAL A 469 -7.10 -24.49 5.52
CA VAL A 469 -7.09 -25.81 4.87
C VAL A 469 -8.25 -26.68 5.38
N ALA A 470 -8.48 -26.74 6.70
CA ALA A 470 -9.59 -27.50 7.27
C ALA A 470 -10.96 -26.98 6.78
N ALA A 471 -11.13 -25.66 6.69
CA ALA A 471 -12.33 -25.06 6.11
C ALA A 471 -12.49 -25.42 4.63
N ALA A 472 -11.41 -25.36 3.85
CA ALA A 472 -11.42 -25.74 2.43
C ALA A 472 -11.80 -27.21 2.24
N GLU A 473 -11.16 -28.12 2.98
CA GLU A 473 -11.47 -29.55 2.98
C GLU A 473 -12.93 -29.83 3.39
N SER A 474 -13.46 -29.12 4.37
CA SER A 474 -14.87 -29.29 4.79
C SER A 474 -15.87 -28.86 3.70
N SER A 475 -15.45 -27.97 2.79
CA SER A 475 -16.23 -27.50 1.65
C SER A 475 -15.92 -28.25 0.35
N LEU A 476 -15.02 -29.24 0.39
CA LEU A 476 -14.61 -29.99 -0.79
C LEU A 476 -15.78 -30.78 -1.34
N GLY A 477 -16.09 -30.54 -2.62
CA GLY A 477 -17.23 -31.16 -3.28
C GLY A 477 -18.22 -30.16 -3.87
N ALA A 478 -17.90 -28.86 -3.84
CA ALA A 478 -18.56 -27.86 -4.68
C ALA A 478 -18.62 -28.34 -6.13
N ARG A 479 -19.76 -28.10 -6.78
CA ARG A 479 -20.05 -28.55 -8.16
C ARG A 479 -20.50 -27.43 -9.08
N ARG A 480 -20.85 -26.27 -8.50
CA ARG A 480 -21.37 -25.14 -9.25
C ARG A 480 -20.32 -24.04 -9.37
N GLY A 481 -20.10 -23.58 -10.60
CA GLY A 481 -19.15 -22.53 -10.93
C GLY A 481 -19.69 -21.56 -11.97
N ALA A 482 -19.19 -20.33 -11.94
CA ALA A 482 -19.33 -19.37 -13.03
C ALA A 482 -18.02 -18.61 -13.21
N TYR A 483 -17.70 -18.26 -14.45
CA TYR A 483 -16.53 -17.47 -14.80
C TYR A 483 -16.94 -16.27 -15.65
N ARG A 484 -16.30 -15.12 -15.39
CA ARG A 484 -16.48 -13.90 -16.19
C ARG A 484 -15.18 -13.11 -16.23
N VAL A 485 -14.92 -12.49 -17.39
CA VAL A 485 -13.87 -11.48 -17.54
C VAL A 485 -14.53 -10.11 -17.55
N LEU A 486 -13.93 -9.17 -16.83
CA LEU A 486 -14.26 -7.75 -16.86
C LEU A 486 -13.07 -6.98 -17.41
N GLU A 487 -13.39 -5.90 -18.08
CA GLU A 487 -12.46 -4.85 -18.43
C GLU A 487 -12.99 -3.56 -17.80
N VAL A 488 -12.22 -2.99 -16.87
CA VAL A 488 -12.62 -1.81 -16.10
C VAL A 488 -11.66 -0.68 -16.42
N GLU A 489 -12.21 0.48 -16.80
CA GLU A 489 -11.41 1.69 -16.98
C GLU A 489 -11.17 2.36 -15.63
N ALA A 490 -9.90 2.59 -15.29
CA ALA A 490 -9.49 3.30 -14.09
C ALA A 490 -8.26 4.16 -14.38
N ASP A 491 -8.07 5.23 -13.60
CA ASP A 491 -6.83 5.99 -13.65
C ASP A 491 -5.75 5.22 -12.87
N VAL A 492 -4.67 4.84 -13.56
CA VAL A 492 -3.50 4.14 -13.00
C VAL A 492 -2.24 5.00 -13.14
N PHE A 493 -1.15 4.69 -12.42
CA PHE A 493 0.08 5.49 -12.59
C PHE A 493 0.71 5.34 -13.97
N GLY A 494 0.56 4.18 -14.61
CA GLY A 494 1.13 3.90 -15.93
C GLY A 494 2.63 4.24 -15.99
N PRO A 495 3.12 4.81 -17.11
CA PRO A 495 4.52 5.19 -17.24
C PRO A 495 4.93 6.34 -16.31
N ASN A 496 3.97 7.05 -15.69
CA ASN A 496 4.29 8.11 -14.73
C ASN A 496 4.80 7.57 -13.40
N PHE A 497 4.62 6.29 -13.08
CA PHE A 497 5.17 5.69 -11.86
C PHE A 497 6.70 5.88 -11.77
N ALA A 498 7.42 5.75 -12.88
CA ALA A 498 8.87 5.97 -12.92
C ALA A 498 9.26 7.39 -12.49
N LYS A 499 8.43 8.41 -12.82
CA LYS A 499 8.64 9.79 -12.35
C LYS A 499 8.44 9.87 -10.85
N ILE A 500 7.37 9.27 -10.32
CA ILE A 500 7.07 9.27 -8.88
C ILE A 500 8.19 8.56 -8.12
N ARG A 501 8.65 7.40 -8.60
CA ARG A 501 9.81 6.69 -8.06
C ARG A 501 11.04 7.59 -7.99
N SER A 502 11.35 8.31 -9.07
CA SER A 502 12.49 9.25 -9.10
C SER A 502 12.35 10.41 -8.10
N VAL A 503 11.13 10.89 -7.85
CA VAL A 503 10.84 11.93 -6.86
C VAL A 503 11.08 11.40 -5.44
N VAL A 504 10.55 10.21 -5.13
CA VAL A 504 10.72 9.55 -3.83
C VAL A 504 12.20 9.20 -3.57
N GLU A 505 12.93 8.74 -4.57
CA GLU A 505 14.37 8.49 -4.47
C GLU A 505 15.19 9.78 -4.31
N SER A 506 14.83 10.84 -5.05
CA SER A 506 15.45 12.17 -4.90
C SER A 506 15.20 12.73 -3.50
N TYR A 507 14.07 12.38 -2.89
CA TYR A 507 13.77 12.77 -1.52
C TYR A 507 14.73 12.16 -0.50
N LYS A 508 15.26 10.94 -0.71
CA LYS A 508 16.31 10.40 0.18
C LYS A 508 17.51 11.34 0.29
N ARG A 509 17.79 12.13 -0.76
CA ARG A 509 18.86 13.13 -0.79
C ARG A 509 18.40 14.52 -0.31
N LEU A 510 17.20 14.96 -0.69
CA LEU A 510 16.65 16.29 -0.39
C LEU A 510 15.93 16.38 0.97
N GLY A 511 15.54 15.25 1.54
CA GLY A 511 14.81 15.15 2.79
C GLY A 511 15.61 15.65 3.98
N ALA A 512 16.92 15.38 4.01
CA ALA A 512 17.81 15.95 5.03
C ALA A 512 17.83 17.49 4.97
N LEU A 513 17.95 18.08 3.78
CA LEU A 513 17.89 19.53 3.58
C LEU A 513 16.52 20.10 4.01
N THR A 514 15.45 19.33 3.81
CA THR A 514 14.10 19.74 4.17
C THR A 514 13.86 19.65 5.68
N VAL A 515 14.33 18.60 6.36
CA VAL A 515 14.31 18.50 7.83
C VAL A 515 15.16 19.61 8.47
N VAL A 516 16.31 19.92 7.86
CA VAL A 516 17.13 21.06 8.28
C VAL A 516 16.33 22.35 8.16
N TYR A 517 15.68 22.61 7.02
CA TYR A 517 14.91 23.83 6.80
C TYR A 517 13.66 23.93 7.69
N LEU A 518 12.90 22.84 7.84
CA LEU A 518 11.62 22.86 8.54
C LEU A 518 11.77 22.85 10.07
N ILE A 519 12.83 22.24 10.60
CA ILE A 519 12.98 21.96 12.04
C ILE A 519 14.31 22.49 12.58
N LEU A 520 15.46 22.00 12.07
CA LEU A 520 16.75 22.26 12.73
C LEU A 520 17.20 23.72 12.62
N ALA A 521 17.04 24.35 11.46
CA ALA A 521 17.39 25.74 11.24
C ALA A 521 16.52 26.71 12.07
N PRO A 522 15.17 26.64 12.07
CA PRO A 522 14.38 27.52 12.92
C PRO A 522 14.61 27.23 14.41
N LEU A 523 14.85 25.97 14.81
CA LEU A 523 15.26 25.61 16.16
C LEU A 523 16.59 26.25 16.56
N LEU A 524 17.60 26.18 15.69
CA LEU A 524 18.92 26.75 15.95
C LEU A 524 18.86 28.27 16.05
N PHE A 525 18.22 28.94 15.09
CA PHE A 525 18.05 30.39 15.15
C PHE A 525 17.28 30.83 16.40
N ALA A 526 16.19 30.13 16.74
CA ALA A 526 15.42 30.47 17.92
C ALA A 526 16.07 30.06 19.25
N SER A 527 17.08 29.19 19.24
CA SER A 527 17.82 28.86 20.46
C SER A 527 19.01 29.81 20.71
N LEU A 528 19.58 30.37 19.63
CA LEU A 528 20.65 31.36 19.69
C LEU A 528 20.15 32.77 20.03
N LEU A 529 18.86 33.01 19.80
CA LEU A 529 18.12 34.21 20.15
C LEU A 529 17.32 33.95 21.43
#